data_AF-A0A8T4T521-F1
#
_entry.id   AF-A0A8T4T521-F1
#
_cell.length_a   1.000
_cell.length_b   1.000
_cell.length_c   1.000
_cell.angle_alpha   90.00
_cell.angle_beta   90.00
_cell.angle_gamma   90.00
#
_symmetry.space_group_name_H-M   'P 1'
#
loop_
_entity.id
_entity.type
_entity.pdbx_description
1 polymer ?
#
loop_
_entity_poly.entity_id
_entity_poly.type
_entity_poly.pdbx_seq_one_letter_code
_entity_poly.pdbx_strand_id
1 'polypeptide(L)' 'MMIKACPKCGSRNIILHAGGSTGFYNCLDCGYIGPIIIESEDRLNLKSRK' A
#
# COMPACT_ATOMS: atom_id res chain seq x y z
N MET A 1 -5.53 5.07 11.69
CA MET A 1 -4.10 4.68 11.73
C MET A 1 -3.72 4.23 10.33
N MET A 2 -2.79 4.91 9.65
CA MET A 2 -2.44 4.59 8.25
C MET A 2 -1.58 3.33 8.19
N ILE A 3 -2.09 2.26 7.57
CA ILE A 3 -1.36 1.01 7.38
C ILE A 3 -0.81 0.99 5.95
N LYS A 4 0.52 0.89 5.86
CA LYS A 4 1.24 0.71 4.59
C LYS A 4 1.33 -0.79 4.31
N ALA A 5 0.63 -1.26 3.28
CA ALA A 5 0.60 -2.66 2.92
C ALA A 5 0.76 -2.85 1.41
N CYS A 6 1.24 -4.02 1.00
CA CYS A 6 1.29 -4.40 -0.41
C CYS A 6 -0.15 -4.60 -0.93
N PRO A 7 -0.54 -3.98 -2.06
CA PRO A 7 -1.88 -4.15 -2.61
C PRO A 7 -2.14 -5.55 -3.18
N LYS A 8 -1.10 -6.35 -3.43
CA LYS A 8 -1.21 -7.68 -4.01
C LYS A 8 -1.43 -8.78 -2.97
N CYS A 9 -0.76 -8.69 -1.83
CA CYS A 9 -0.80 -9.73 -0.79
C CYS A 9 -1.13 -9.21 0.63
N GLY A 10 -1.26 -7.90 0.82
CA GLY A 10 -1.47 -7.28 2.14
C GLY A 10 -0.23 -7.28 3.05
N SER A 11 0.92 -7.78 2.57
CA SER A 11 2.14 -7.83 3.37
C SER A 11 2.64 -6.42 3.69
N ARG A 12 3.04 -6.20 4.94
CA ARG A 12 3.72 -4.98 5.39
C ARG A 12 5.22 -5.00 5.12
N ASN A 13 5.73 -6.13 4.60
CA ASN A 13 7.14 -6.34 4.33
C ASN A 13 7.50 -5.83 2.92
N ILE A 14 7.53 -4.50 2.81
CA ILE A 14 7.83 -3.78 1.57
C ILE A 14 9.06 -2.90 1.80
N ILE A 15 9.95 -2.85 0.81
CA ILE A 15 11.16 -2.02 0.82
C ILE A 15 11.06 -0.98 -0.29
N LEU A 16 11.60 0.22 -0.05
CA LEU A 16 11.69 1.23 -1.10
C LEU A 16 12.65 0.73 -2.18
N HIS A 17 12.22 0.75 -3.44
CA HIS A 17 13.07 0.38 -4.56
C HIS A 17 14.03 1.54 -4.84
N ALA A 18 15.24 1.48 -4.26
CA ALA A 18 16.28 2.49 -4.43
C ALA A 18 16.90 2.40 -5.84
N GLY A 19 16.28 3.07 -6.81
CA GLY A 19 16.72 3.08 -8.22
C GLY A 19 16.54 4.43 -8.93
N GLY A 20 16.42 5.53 -8.19
CA GLY A 20 16.32 6.90 -8.74
C GLY A 20 14.90 7.43 -8.95
N SER A 21 13.87 6.58 -8.90
CA SER A 21 12.46 7.00 -8.93
C SER A 21 11.82 6.83 -7.55
N THR A 22 11.79 7.92 -6.78
CA THR A 22 11.13 7.99 -5.47
C THR A 22 9.64 7.68 -5.63
N GLY A 23 9.19 6.51 -5.17
CA GLY A 23 7.76 6.13 -5.22
C GLY A 23 7.49 4.66 -5.52
N PHE A 24 8.48 3.90 -5.99
CA PHE A 24 8.34 2.47 -6.21
C PHE A 24 8.78 1.68 -4.97
N TYR A 25 7.98 0.69 -4.60
CA TYR A 25 8.23 -0.23 -3.51
C TYR A 25 8.28 -1.65 -4.05
N ASN A 26 9.20 -2.44 -3.52
CA ASN A 26 9.29 -3.87 -3.76
C ASN A 26 8.77 -4.64 -2.55
N CYS A 27 7.78 -5.51 -2.75
CA CYS A 27 7.33 -6.44 -1.73
C CYS A 27 8.20 -7.69 -1.73
N LEU A 28 8.85 -7.94 -0.60
CA LEU A 28 9.72 -9.11 -0.42
C LEU A 28 8.95 -10.43 -0.35
N ASP A 29 7.64 -10.36 -0.14
CA ASP A 29 6.78 -11.53 0.06
C ASP A 29 6.20 -12.06 -1.26
N CYS A 30 5.67 -11.17 -2.11
CA CYS A 30 5.03 -11.54 -3.37
C CYS A 30 5.76 -11.04 -4.65
N GLY A 31 6.86 -10.30 -4.48
CA GLY A 31 7.63 -9.71 -5.59
C GLY A 31 6.92 -8.56 -6.32
N TYR A 32 5.92 -7.93 -5.71
CA TYR A 32 5.26 -6.76 -6.29
C TYR A 32 6.22 -5.56 -6.32
N ILE A 33 6.46 -5.02 -7.52
CA ILE A 33 7.26 -3.80 -7.72
C ILE A 33 6.35 -2.73 -8.31
N GLY A 34 6.09 -1.67 -7.56
CA GLY A 34 5.11 -0.67 -7.95
C GLY A 34 4.87 0.40 -6.89
N PRO A 35 3.93 1.33 -7.14
CA PRO A 35 3.49 2.26 -6.11
C PRO A 35 2.83 1.49 -4.95
N ILE A 36 3.07 1.95 -3.72
CA ILE A 36 2.36 1.45 -2.55
C ILE A 36 0.95 2.07 -2.51
N ILE A 37 -0.06 1.24 -2.21
CA ILE A 37 -1.42 1.72 -1.94
C ILE A 37 -1.62 1.70 -0.43
N ILE A 38 -1.99 2.86 0.14
CA ILE A 38 -2.26 3.00 1.58
C ILE A 38 -3.76 2.81 1.75
N GLU A 39 -4.17 1.61 2.15
CA GLU A 39 -5.54 1.40 2.64
C GLU A 39 -5.63 1.99 4.04
N SER A 40 -6.12 3.23 4.10
CA SER A 40 -6.60 3.77 5.37
C SER A 40 -7.95 3.14 5.61
N GLU A 41 -8.06 2.25 6.61
CA GLU A 41 -9.34 1.86 7.20
C GLU A 41 -9.90 3.03 8.03
N ASP A 42 -9.90 4.24 7.48
CA ASP A 42 -10.79 5.29 7.95
C ASP A 42 -12.11 5.07 7.24
N ARG A 43 -12.80 4.03 7.72
CA ARG A 43 -14.25 3.97 7.82
C ARG A 43 -14.93 4.89 6.79
N LEU A 44 -14.91 4.51 5.51
CA LEU A 44 -15.78 5.09 4.50
C LEU A 44 -17.22 4.68 4.87
N ASN A 45 -17.73 5.28 5.95
CA ASN A 45 -19.14 5.59 6.11
C ASN A 45 -19.45 6.71 5.11
N LEU A 46 -19.30 6.43 3.82
CA LEU A 46 -20.19 7.02 2.82
C LEU A 46 -21.52 6.26 2.88
N LYS A 47 -22.13 6.22 4.07
CA LYS A 47 -23.58 6.16 4.20
C LYS A 47 -24.07 7.59 4.41
N SER A 48 -23.95 8.45 3.41
CA SER A 48 -25.04 9.39 3.13
C SER A 48 -26.13 8.50 2.50
N ARG A 49 -26.98 7.83 3.28
CA ARG A 49 -28.15 8.40 3.94
C ARG A 49 -28.81 9.46 3.05
N LYS A 50 -29.74 8.92 2.26
CA LYS A 50 -31.01 9.51 1.80
C LYS A 50 -30.94 10.57 0.71
#